data_AF-A0A4Q3DFW6-F1
#
_entry.id   AF-A0A4Q3DFW6-F1
#
_cell.length_a   1.000
_cell.length_b   1.000
_cell.length_c   1.000
_cell.angle_alpha   90.00
_cell.angle_beta   90.00
_cell.angle_gamma   90.00
#
_symmetry.space_group_name_H-M   'P 1'
#
loop_
_entity.id
_entity.type
_entity.pdbx_description
1 polymer ?
#
loop_
_entity_poly.entity_id
_entity_poly.type
_entity_poly.pdbx_seq_one_letter_code
_entity_poly.pdbx_strand_id
1 'polypeptide(L)'
;MSTTTTPFVAYKVKDISLAEWGRKEIELAEAEMPGLMALRADYGASQPLKGARIAGCLHMTIQTAVLIETLVALGAEVTWSSCNIFSTQDHAAAAIAAAGISVYAWKGMNEEEFDWCIEQTLWFGENREPLNMILDDGGDLTNMVFDRFPELASAIKGLSEETTTGVH
;
A
#
# COMPACT_ATOMS: atom_id res chain seq x y z
N MET A 1 -7.63 19.73 -16.95
CA MET A 1 -8.92 19.04 -16.77
C MET A 1 -9.14 18.91 -15.27
N SER A 2 -10.35 19.12 -14.77
CA SER A 2 -10.62 19.02 -13.32
C SER A 2 -10.60 17.54 -12.95
N THR A 3 -9.54 17.06 -12.33
CA THR A 3 -9.48 15.70 -11.78
C THR A 3 -10.51 15.59 -10.67
N THR A 4 -11.57 14.83 -10.89
CA THR A 4 -12.61 14.61 -9.89
C THR A 4 -12.04 13.67 -8.82
N THR A 5 -11.57 14.23 -7.72
CA THR A 5 -11.11 13.44 -6.58
C THR A 5 -12.26 12.60 -6.02
N THR A 6 -12.10 11.28 -5.97
CA THR A 6 -13.08 10.36 -5.38
C THR A 6 -13.30 10.66 -3.88
N PRO A 7 -14.52 10.49 -3.35
CA PRO A 7 -14.78 10.67 -1.91
C PRO A 7 -13.90 9.76 -1.05
N PHE A 8 -13.53 10.23 0.14
CA PHE A 8 -12.72 9.44 1.07
C PHE A 8 -13.45 8.16 1.52
N VAL A 9 -12.73 7.04 1.42
CA VAL A 9 -13.11 5.74 1.97
C VAL A 9 -11.92 5.27 2.80
N ALA A 10 -12.09 4.93 4.07
CA ALA A 10 -10.96 4.63 4.95
C ALA A 10 -10.14 3.40 4.51
N TYR A 11 -10.85 2.34 4.09
CA TYR A 11 -10.31 1.11 3.53
C TYR A 11 -11.42 0.35 2.81
N LYS A 12 -11.08 -0.63 1.96
CA LYS A 12 -12.04 -1.58 1.40
C LYS A 12 -11.39 -2.96 1.28
N VAL A 13 -11.87 -3.88 2.12
CA VAL A 13 -11.43 -5.27 2.17
C VAL A 13 -12.64 -6.19 2.10
N LYS A 14 -12.42 -7.47 1.83
CA LYS A 14 -13.52 -8.43 1.67
C LYS A 14 -14.32 -8.67 2.95
N ASP A 15 -13.61 -8.92 4.05
CA ASP A 15 -14.21 -9.26 5.34
C ASP A 15 -13.27 -8.85 6.47
N ILE A 16 -13.66 -7.80 7.21
CA ILE A 16 -12.85 -7.28 8.32
C ILE A 16 -12.78 -8.24 9.51
N SER A 17 -13.70 -9.22 9.62
CA SER A 17 -13.69 -10.20 10.71
C SER A 17 -12.49 -11.15 10.66
N LEU A 18 -11.80 -11.22 9.51
CA LEU A 18 -10.58 -12.01 9.32
C LEU A 18 -9.33 -11.39 9.96
N ALA A 19 -9.41 -10.17 10.50
CA ALA A 19 -8.26 -9.42 11.00
C ALA A 19 -7.48 -10.14 12.11
N GLU A 20 -8.17 -10.84 13.04
CA GLU A 20 -7.48 -11.57 14.12
C GLU A 20 -6.64 -12.73 13.57
N TRP A 21 -7.15 -13.43 12.57
CA TRP A 21 -6.40 -14.49 11.89
C TRP A 21 -5.19 -13.90 11.14
N GLY A 22 -5.41 -12.83 10.37
CA GLY A 22 -4.33 -12.13 9.68
C GLY A 22 -3.22 -11.67 10.63
N ARG A 23 -3.57 -11.12 11.80
CA ARG A 23 -2.60 -10.70 12.82
C ARG A 23 -1.73 -11.87 13.29
N LYS A 24 -2.34 -13.03 13.58
CA LYS A 24 -1.59 -14.23 14.01
C LYS A 24 -0.60 -14.70 12.94
N GLU A 25 -0.98 -14.66 11.66
CA GLU A 25 -0.06 -15.02 10.58
C GLU A 25 1.03 -13.98 10.36
N ILE A 26 0.74 -12.68 10.53
CA ILE A 26 1.75 -11.61 10.50
C ILE A 26 2.79 -11.83 11.60
N GLU A 27 2.37 -12.11 12.84
CA GLU A 27 3.30 -12.37 13.96
C GLU A 27 4.22 -13.57 13.67
N LEU A 28 3.71 -14.61 13.02
CA LEU A 28 4.53 -15.74 12.58
C LEU A 28 5.49 -15.35 11.45
N ALA A 29 5.03 -14.54 10.49
CA ALA A 29 5.85 -14.08 9.38
C ALA A 29 6.99 -13.14 9.83
N GLU A 30 6.78 -12.33 10.88
CA GLU A 30 7.83 -11.48 11.45
C GLU A 30 9.05 -12.30 11.90
N ALA A 31 8.83 -13.48 12.48
CA ALA A 31 9.92 -14.39 12.87
C ALA A 31 10.73 -14.91 11.68
N GLU A 32 10.10 -15.04 10.51
CA GLU A 32 10.73 -15.51 9.26
C GLU A 32 11.26 -14.36 8.40
N MET A 33 11.10 -13.10 8.82
CA MET A 33 11.55 -11.91 8.09
C MET A 33 12.56 -11.07 8.91
N PRO A 34 13.69 -11.66 9.34
CA PRO A 34 14.63 -11.01 10.26
C PRO A 34 15.24 -9.73 9.67
N GLY A 35 15.36 -9.62 8.33
CA GLY A 35 15.86 -8.42 7.67
C GLY A 35 14.95 -7.20 7.90
N LEU A 36 13.63 -7.36 7.73
CA LEU A 36 12.68 -6.27 8.00
C LEU A 36 12.63 -5.94 9.50
N MET A 37 12.69 -6.96 10.35
CA MET A 37 12.68 -6.74 11.81
C MET A 37 13.93 -5.98 12.28
N ALA A 38 15.09 -6.29 11.70
CA ALA A 38 16.33 -5.55 11.96
C ALA A 38 16.21 -4.09 11.50
N LEU A 39 15.64 -3.82 10.32
CA LEU A 39 15.42 -2.44 9.86
C LEU A 39 14.50 -1.66 10.81
N ARG A 40 13.42 -2.27 11.30
CA ARG A 40 12.56 -1.65 12.32
C ARG A 40 13.35 -1.30 13.58
N ALA A 41 14.20 -2.21 14.06
CA ALA A 41 15.01 -1.98 15.26
C ALA A 41 16.06 -0.88 15.06
N ASP A 42 16.78 -0.90 13.93
CA ASP A 42 17.88 0.02 13.65
C ASP A 42 17.40 1.45 13.36
N TYR A 43 16.26 1.60 12.67
CA TYR A 43 15.80 2.88 12.16
C TYR A 43 14.48 3.38 12.77
N GLY A 44 13.80 2.57 13.59
CA GLY A 44 12.56 2.97 14.24
C GLY A 44 12.70 4.24 15.09
N ALA A 45 13.81 4.42 15.82
CA ALA A 45 14.02 5.61 16.64
C ALA A 45 14.29 6.88 15.80
N SER A 46 14.93 6.76 14.64
CA SER A 46 15.30 7.90 13.81
C SER A 46 14.18 8.38 12.89
N GLN A 47 13.14 7.56 12.70
CA GLN A 47 11.95 7.88 11.89
C GLN A 47 12.31 8.42 10.49
N PRO A 48 13.15 7.70 9.71
CA PRO A 48 13.69 8.24 8.46
C PRO A 48 12.62 8.50 7.39
N LEU A 49 11.46 7.85 7.48
CA LEU A 49 10.37 8.02 6.54
C LEU A 49 9.32 9.04 7.03
N LYS A 50 9.60 9.79 8.10
CA LYS A 50 8.69 10.80 8.61
C LYS A 50 8.31 11.81 7.52
N GLY A 51 7.00 11.94 7.27
CA GLY A 51 6.43 12.82 6.23
C GLY A 51 6.41 12.21 4.82
N ALA A 52 6.85 10.96 4.67
CA ALA A 52 6.59 10.19 3.45
C ALA A 52 5.12 9.75 3.44
N ARG A 53 4.48 9.90 2.28
CA ARG A 53 3.13 9.39 1.96
C ARG A 53 3.30 8.42 0.80
N ILE A 54 3.44 7.15 1.14
CA ILE A 54 3.84 6.07 0.23
C ILE A 54 2.59 5.36 -0.26
N ALA A 55 2.28 5.50 -1.54
CA ALA A 55 1.29 4.65 -2.20
C ALA A 55 1.99 3.37 -2.66
N GLY A 56 1.54 2.22 -2.15
CA GLY A 56 2.03 0.91 -2.52
C GLY A 56 1.06 0.17 -3.44
N CYS A 57 1.56 -0.41 -4.53
CA CYS A 57 0.82 -1.34 -5.37
C CYS A 57 1.65 -2.62 -5.52
N LEU A 58 1.35 -3.58 -4.65
CA LEU A 58 2.10 -4.83 -4.50
C LEU A 58 1.11 -5.90 -4.04
N HIS A 59 1.40 -7.19 -4.31
CA HIS A 59 0.56 -8.28 -3.82
C HIS A 59 0.20 -8.11 -2.33
N MET A 60 -1.09 -8.01 -2.00
CA MET A 60 -1.53 -7.79 -0.61
C MET A 60 -1.54 -9.12 0.16
N THR A 61 -0.36 -9.56 0.60
CA THR A 61 -0.09 -10.81 1.33
C THR A 61 0.31 -10.56 2.78
N ILE A 62 0.47 -11.63 3.56
CA ILE A 62 1.05 -11.57 4.91
C ILE A 62 2.47 -10.98 4.90
N GLN A 63 3.30 -11.33 3.92
CA GLN A 63 4.67 -10.81 3.83
C GLN A 63 4.66 -9.31 3.55
N THR A 64 3.77 -8.87 2.66
CA THR A 64 3.57 -7.45 2.35
C THR A 64 3.01 -6.69 3.56
N ALA A 65 2.17 -7.31 4.39
CA ALA A 65 1.74 -6.70 5.64
C ALA A 65 2.92 -6.38 6.58
N VAL A 66 3.91 -7.29 6.68
CA VAL A 66 5.15 -7.03 7.45
C VAL A 66 5.96 -5.87 6.83
N LEU A 67 6.01 -5.76 5.50
CA LEU A 67 6.63 -4.62 4.81
C LEU A 67 5.90 -3.31 5.13
N ILE A 68 4.58 -3.28 4.98
CA ILE A 68 3.72 -2.11 5.27
C ILE A 68 3.96 -1.62 6.70
N GLU A 69 3.87 -2.52 7.68
CA GLU A 69 4.07 -2.16 9.09
C GLU A 69 5.51 -1.74 9.38
N THR A 70 6.50 -2.19 8.59
CA THR A 70 7.87 -1.69 8.65
C THR A 70 7.94 -0.25 8.19
N LEU A 71 7.35 0.10 7.04
CA LEU A 71 7.32 1.47 6.54
C LEU A 71 6.67 2.42 7.53
N VAL A 72 5.54 2.02 8.11
CA VAL A 72 4.84 2.78 9.16
C VAL A 72 5.70 2.90 10.43
N ALA A 73 6.33 1.82 10.88
CA ALA A 73 7.23 1.86 12.03
C ALA A 73 8.44 2.80 11.82
N LEU A 74 8.84 3.04 10.57
CA LEU A 74 9.89 3.99 10.19
C LEU A 74 9.37 5.42 9.95
N GLY A 75 8.08 5.67 10.17
CA GLY A 75 7.46 7.01 10.20
C GLY A 75 6.66 7.38 8.96
N ALA A 76 6.48 6.48 8.00
CA ALA A 76 5.67 6.75 6.81
C ALA A 76 4.16 6.72 7.11
N GLU A 77 3.40 7.52 6.37
CA GLU A 77 1.98 7.25 6.12
C GLU A 77 1.89 6.37 4.87
N VAL A 78 1.03 5.35 4.91
CA VAL A 78 0.95 4.34 3.85
C VAL A 78 -0.50 4.11 3.41
N THR A 79 -0.70 4.06 2.10
CA THR A 79 -1.91 3.57 1.43
C THR A 79 -1.54 2.40 0.53
N TRP A 80 -2.40 1.40 0.39
CA TRP A 80 -2.04 0.17 -0.33
C TRP A 80 -3.15 -0.41 -1.19
N SER A 81 -2.78 -0.88 -2.38
CA SER A 81 -3.59 -1.73 -3.26
C SER A 81 -2.80 -2.97 -3.68
N SER A 82 -3.51 -3.97 -4.19
CA SER A 82 -2.87 -5.15 -4.78
C SER A 82 -2.56 -4.93 -6.26
N CYS A 83 -1.39 -5.37 -6.74
CA CYS A 83 -1.00 -5.35 -8.16
C CYS A 83 -1.59 -6.51 -8.98
N ASN A 84 -2.36 -7.42 -8.35
CA ASN A 84 -3.04 -8.50 -9.07
C ASN A 84 -4.37 -8.90 -8.43
N ILE A 85 -5.41 -9.01 -9.26
CA ILE A 85 -6.80 -9.29 -8.87
C ILE A 85 -7.01 -10.57 -8.06
N PHE A 86 -6.11 -11.56 -8.12
CA PHE A 86 -6.22 -12.83 -7.39
C PHE A 86 -5.17 -13.02 -6.30
N SER A 87 -4.20 -12.14 -6.17
CA SER A 87 -3.06 -12.34 -5.26
C SER A 87 -3.35 -12.03 -3.80
N THR A 88 -4.35 -11.19 -3.53
CA THR A 88 -4.69 -10.75 -2.18
C THR A 88 -5.00 -11.95 -1.26
N GLN A 89 -4.41 -11.92 -0.07
CA GLN A 89 -4.80 -12.75 1.06
C GLN A 89 -5.76 -11.92 1.92
N ASP A 90 -7.04 -12.26 1.89
CA ASP A 90 -8.10 -11.41 2.46
C ASP A 90 -7.92 -11.16 3.97
N HIS A 91 -7.35 -12.12 4.71
CA HIS A 91 -7.03 -11.98 6.12
C HIS A 91 -5.84 -11.04 6.38
N ALA A 92 -4.84 -11.01 5.50
CA ALA A 92 -3.75 -10.05 5.57
C ALA A 92 -4.26 -8.61 5.35
N ALA A 93 -5.09 -8.41 4.32
CA ALA A 93 -5.73 -7.13 4.04
C ALA A 93 -6.60 -6.68 5.22
N ALA A 94 -7.40 -7.59 5.81
CA ALA A 94 -8.21 -7.28 6.98
C ALA A 94 -7.37 -6.86 8.21
N ALA A 95 -6.22 -7.51 8.45
CA ALA A 95 -5.34 -7.16 9.56
C ALA A 95 -4.71 -5.76 9.39
N ILE A 96 -4.29 -5.41 8.16
CA ILE A 96 -3.78 -4.06 7.84
C ILE A 96 -4.88 -3.00 7.98
N ALA A 97 -6.08 -3.27 7.48
CA ALA A 97 -7.22 -2.37 7.65
C ALA A 97 -7.56 -2.16 9.14
N ALA A 98 -7.58 -3.22 9.95
CA ALA A 98 -7.85 -3.14 11.38
C ALA A 98 -6.74 -2.42 12.17
N ALA A 99 -5.52 -2.37 11.65
CA ALA A 99 -4.42 -1.56 12.19
C ALA A 99 -4.58 -0.06 11.88
N GLY A 100 -5.63 0.34 11.15
CA GLY A 100 -5.90 1.73 10.79
C GLY A 100 -5.15 2.20 9.55
N ILE A 101 -4.58 1.29 8.76
CA ILE A 101 -3.86 1.60 7.52
C ILE A 101 -4.82 1.46 6.34
N SER A 102 -4.83 2.44 5.44
CA SER A 102 -5.71 2.45 4.27
C SER A 102 -5.29 1.39 3.25
N VAL A 103 -6.06 0.31 3.16
CA VAL A 103 -5.86 -0.76 2.18
C VAL A 103 -7.14 -1.00 1.37
N TYR A 104 -6.98 -1.12 0.06
CA TYR A 104 -8.04 -1.34 -0.92
C TYR A 104 -7.68 -2.58 -1.72
N ALA A 105 -8.05 -3.74 -1.21
CA ALA A 105 -7.68 -5.01 -1.82
C ALA A 105 -8.59 -6.15 -1.32
N TRP A 106 -9.03 -6.99 -2.26
CA TRP A 106 -9.64 -8.28 -1.96
C TRP A 106 -9.30 -9.28 -3.06
N LYS A 107 -9.42 -10.57 -2.75
CA LYS A 107 -9.22 -11.63 -3.73
C LYS A 107 -10.44 -11.75 -4.65
N GLY A 108 -10.20 -11.74 -5.96
CA GLY A 108 -11.21 -11.88 -6.99
C GLY A 108 -11.85 -10.54 -7.41
N MET A 109 -11.07 -9.46 -7.41
CA MET A 109 -11.48 -8.19 -8.02
C MET A 109 -11.75 -8.36 -9.51
N ASN A 110 -12.65 -7.55 -10.05
CA ASN A 110 -12.68 -7.27 -11.49
C ASN A 110 -11.76 -6.09 -11.85
N GLU A 111 -11.59 -5.81 -13.14
CA GLU A 111 -10.71 -4.74 -13.63
C GLU A 111 -11.11 -3.33 -13.15
N GLU A 112 -12.41 -3.02 -13.11
CA GLU A 112 -12.88 -1.72 -12.63
C GLU A 112 -12.60 -1.54 -11.13
N GLU A 113 -12.77 -2.61 -10.36
CA GLU A 113 -12.43 -2.64 -8.93
C GLU A 113 -10.93 -2.51 -8.69
N PHE A 114 -10.11 -3.14 -9.54
CA PHE A 114 -8.65 -3.05 -9.50
C PHE A 114 -8.18 -1.61 -9.72
N ASP A 115 -8.61 -0.97 -10.81
CA ASP A 115 -8.29 0.43 -11.10
C ASP A 115 -8.78 1.36 -9.98
N TRP A 116 -10.00 1.14 -9.50
CA TRP A 116 -10.57 1.91 -8.41
C TRP A 116 -9.73 1.82 -7.14
N CYS A 117 -9.21 0.63 -6.82
CA CYS A 117 -8.35 0.42 -5.65
C CYS A 117 -7.05 1.20 -5.79
N ILE A 118 -6.38 1.14 -6.94
CA ILE A 118 -5.15 1.89 -7.21
C ILE A 118 -5.42 3.40 -7.06
N GLU A 119 -6.50 3.91 -7.66
CA GLU A 119 -6.87 5.33 -7.54
C GLU A 119 -7.09 5.79 -6.10
N GLN A 120 -7.64 4.93 -5.23
CA GLN A 120 -7.82 5.28 -3.82
C GLN A 120 -6.48 5.48 -3.10
N THR A 121 -5.42 4.78 -3.51
CA THR A 121 -4.10 4.88 -2.86
C THR A 121 -3.41 6.22 -3.11
N LEU A 122 -3.79 6.95 -4.16
CA LEU A 122 -3.13 8.21 -4.54
C LEU A 122 -3.33 9.34 -3.51
N TRP A 123 -4.27 9.16 -2.57
CA TRP A 123 -4.72 10.22 -1.66
C TRP A 123 -4.76 9.74 -0.21
N PHE A 124 -4.30 10.60 0.70
CA PHE A 124 -4.08 10.31 2.11
C PHE A 124 -5.05 11.08 3.00
N GLY A 125 -5.74 10.34 3.86
CA GLY A 125 -6.68 10.86 4.85
C GLY A 125 -7.91 11.56 4.25
N GLU A 126 -8.75 12.09 5.13
CA GLU A 126 -9.97 12.82 4.76
C GLU A 126 -9.70 14.10 3.97
N ASN A 127 -8.54 14.72 4.21
CA ASN A 127 -8.09 15.93 3.50
C ASN A 127 -7.58 15.64 2.08
N ARG A 128 -7.48 14.36 1.69
CA ARG A 128 -7.02 13.92 0.36
C ARG A 128 -5.66 14.52 -0.01
N GLU A 129 -4.69 14.45 0.90
CA GLU A 129 -3.32 14.87 0.57
C GLU A 129 -2.71 13.91 -0.47
N PRO A 130 -2.01 14.39 -1.50
CA PRO A 130 -1.48 13.51 -2.54
C PRO A 130 -0.27 12.71 -2.05
N LEU A 131 -0.09 11.50 -2.58
CA LEU A 131 1.13 10.72 -2.43
C LEU A 131 2.38 11.54 -2.77
N ASN A 132 3.52 11.19 -2.16
CA ASN A 132 4.82 11.78 -2.50
C ASN A 132 5.93 10.75 -2.72
N MET A 133 5.60 9.46 -2.67
CA MET A 133 6.48 8.32 -2.97
C MET A 133 5.62 7.20 -3.56
N ILE A 134 6.19 6.45 -4.51
CA ILE A 134 5.56 5.25 -5.10
C ILE A 134 6.40 4.02 -4.74
N LEU A 135 5.72 2.92 -4.42
CA LEU A 135 6.30 1.59 -4.32
C LEU A 135 5.45 0.66 -5.18
N ASP A 136 5.98 0.20 -6.30
CA ASP A 136 5.21 -0.46 -7.36
C ASP A 136 5.77 -1.84 -7.71
N ASP A 137 4.89 -2.67 -8.27
CA ASP A 137 5.19 -3.98 -8.81
C ASP A 137 4.37 -4.19 -10.09
N GLY A 138 5.06 -4.12 -11.22
CA GLY A 138 4.50 -4.32 -12.56
C GLY A 138 4.19 -3.02 -13.30
N GLY A 139 4.22 -1.86 -12.63
CA GLY A 139 4.11 -0.54 -13.24
C GLY A 139 2.69 0.05 -13.32
N ASP A 140 1.65 -0.65 -12.87
CA ASP A 140 0.26 -0.18 -13.01
C ASP A 140 -0.03 1.08 -12.18
N LEU A 141 0.52 1.20 -10.96
CA LEU A 141 0.39 2.42 -10.16
C LEU A 141 1.20 3.57 -10.77
N THR A 142 2.38 3.29 -11.28
CA THR A 142 3.22 4.27 -11.98
C THR A 142 2.48 4.82 -13.20
N ASN A 143 1.89 3.95 -14.02
CA ASN A 143 1.09 4.34 -15.18
C ASN A 143 -0.17 5.11 -14.78
N MET A 144 -0.87 4.70 -13.71
CA MET A 144 -2.00 5.44 -13.16
C MET A 144 -1.62 6.90 -12.87
N VAL A 145 -0.48 7.13 -12.22
CA VAL A 145 -0.02 8.48 -11.94
C VAL A 145 0.39 9.21 -13.22
N PHE A 146 1.22 8.61 -14.07
CA PHE A 146 1.81 9.33 -15.20
C PHE A 146 0.81 9.60 -16.34
N ASP A 147 -0.11 8.67 -16.58
CA ASP A 147 -1.05 8.78 -17.70
C ASP A 147 -2.37 9.45 -17.29
N ARG A 148 -2.84 9.22 -16.06
CA ARG A 148 -4.18 9.65 -15.61
C ARG A 148 -4.15 10.80 -14.61
N PHE A 149 -3.10 10.92 -13.80
CA PHE A 149 -2.93 11.97 -12.78
C PHE A 149 -1.56 12.69 -12.88
N PRO A 150 -1.14 13.16 -14.07
CA PRO A 150 0.21 13.67 -14.30
C PRO A 150 0.56 14.89 -13.43
N GLU A 151 -0.44 15.61 -12.91
CA GLU A 151 -0.23 16.71 -11.97
C GLU A 151 0.44 16.28 -10.66
N LEU A 152 0.22 15.02 -10.23
CA LEU A 152 0.77 14.48 -8.99
C LEU A 152 2.27 14.21 -9.09
N ALA A 153 2.79 13.94 -10.30
CA ALA A 153 4.18 13.58 -10.52
C ALA A 153 5.17 14.64 -9.98
N SER A 154 4.78 15.92 -10.02
CA SER A 154 5.62 17.02 -9.53
C SER A 154 5.92 16.98 -8.03
N ALA A 155 5.08 16.32 -7.23
CA ALA A 155 5.24 16.18 -5.78
C ALA A 155 5.91 14.87 -5.36
N ILE A 156 6.09 13.93 -6.30
CA ILE A 156 6.64 12.60 -6.04
C ILE A 156 8.17 12.67 -6.06
N LYS A 157 8.80 12.26 -4.96
CA LYS A 157 10.26 12.33 -4.78
C LYS A 157 11.00 11.16 -5.43
N GLY A 158 10.30 10.06 -5.71
CA GLY A 158 10.84 8.88 -6.35
C GLY A 158 9.84 7.72 -6.35
N LEU A 159 10.20 6.69 -7.10
CA LEU A 159 9.51 5.41 -7.15
C LEU A 159 10.53 4.27 -7.00
N SER A 160 10.11 3.16 -6.40
CA SER A 160 10.84 1.89 -6.44
C SER A 160 9.96 0.82 -7.07
N GLU A 161 10.53 0.07 -8.00
CA GLU A 161 9.84 -0.97 -8.77
C GLU A 161 10.42 -2.35 -8.42
N GLU A 162 9.55 -3.32 -8.13
CA GLU A 162 9.96 -4.67 -7.70
C GLU A 162 10.31 -5.59 -8.88
N THR A 163 9.57 -5.55 -9.99
CA THR A 163 9.66 -6.60 -11.02
C THR A 163 10.34 -6.16 -12.31
N THR A 164 10.90 -7.15 -13.01
CA THR A 164 11.57 -6.92 -14.31
C THR A 164 10.63 -6.34 -15.37
N THR A 165 9.32 -6.61 -15.27
CA THR A 165 8.33 -6.06 -16.21
C THR A 165 8.15 -4.57 -16.00
N GLY A 166 7.96 -4.11 -14.75
CA GLY A 166 7.82 -2.68 -14.48
C GLY A 166 9.12 -1.89 -14.71
N VAL A 167 10.28 -2.55 -14.66
CA VAL A 167 11.58 -1.92 -14.98
C VAL A 167 11.77 -1.65 -16.49
N HIS A 168 11.14 -2.43 -17.37
CA HIS A 168 11.37 -2.36 -18.84
C HIS A 168 10.72 -1.13 -19.47
#